data_AF-A0A227J1S5-F1
#
_entry.id   AF-A0A227J1S5-F1
#
_cell.length_a   1.000
_cell.length_b   1.000
_cell.length_c   1.000
_cell.angle_alpha   90.00
_cell.angle_beta   90.00
_cell.angle_gamma   90.00
#
_symmetry.space_group_name_H-M   'P 1'
#
loop_
_entity.id
_entity.type
_entity.pdbx_description
1 polymer ?
#
loop_
_entity_poly.entity_id
_entity_poly.type
_entity_poly.pdbx_seq_one_letter_code
_entity_poly.pdbx_strand_id
1 'polypeptide(L)'
;GLVLTDLLFAPATPSTTARCGGIISPLFRSVASAYDSDPEKGTENRIGAFLVQCIFQCNAITCAMFLTSMAGNPLAANFAKEQGVEITWAGWATAAIVPG
;
A
#
# COMPACT_ATOMS: atom_id res chain seq x y z
N GLY A 1 -8.22 -11.27 0.63
CA GLY A 1 -7.62 -11.15 1.98
C GLY A 1 -6.50 -10.13 1.99
N LEU A 2 -5.38 -10.49 1.37
CA LEU A 2 -4.12 -9.73 1.35
C LEU A 2 -4.24 -8.21 1.11
N VAL A 3 -4.95 -7.83 0.04
CA VAL A 3 -5.16 -6.42 -0.35
C VAL A 3 -6.05 -5.67 0.65
N LEU A 4 -7.08 -6.34 1.15
CA LEU A 4 -8.01 -5.75 2.12
C LEU A 4 -7.32 -5.47 3.45
N THR A 5 -6.43 -6.37 3.87
CA THR A 5 -5.59 -6.20 5.05
C THR A 5 -4.66 -5.00 4.89
N ASP A 6 -3.95 -4.89 3.75
CA ASP A 6 -3.10 -3.71 3.49
C ASP A 6 -3.91 -2.40 3.46
N LEU A 7 -5.12 -2.41 2.89
CA LEU A 7 -6.03 -1.26 2.87
C LEU A 7 -6.47 -0.81 4.27
N LEU A 8 -6.75 -1.75 5.17
CA LEU A 8 -7.15 -1.44 6.56
C LEU A 8 -5.98 -0.89 7.40
N PHE A 9 -4.74 -1.33 7.13
CA PHE A 9 -3.55 -0.88 7.86
C PHE A 9 -2.87 0.35 7.25
N ALA A 10 -3.13 0.66 5.97
CA ALA A 10 -2.62 1.83 5.26
C ALA A 10 -2.86 3.19 5.96
N PRO A 11 -4.07 3.51 6.48
CA PRO A 11 -4.32 4.80 7.14
C PRO A 11 -3.49 5.00 8.41
N ALA A 12 -3.24 3.92 9.15
CA ALA A 12 -2.53 3.93 10.43
C ALA A 12 -1.01 3.89 10.29
N THR A 13 -0.49 3.46 9.13
CA THR A 13 0.95 3.26 8.93
C THR A 13 1.53 4.35 8.01
N PRO A 14 2.25 5.34 8.55
CA PRO A 14 2.74 6.49 7.79
C PRO A 14 3.95 6.19 6.88
N SER A 15 4.32 4.91 6.71
CA SER A 15 5.54 4.51 5.99
C SER A 15 5.27 3.35 5.03
N THR A 16 5.43 3.63 3.73
CA THR A 16 5.45 2.63 2.66
C THR A 16 6.48 1.53 2.92
N THR A 17 7.66 1.89 3.43
CA THR A 17 8.73 0.94 3.78
C THR A 17 8.36 0.05 4.96
N ALA A 18 7.69 0.58 5.98
CA ALA A 18 7.21 -0.20 7.11
C ALA A 18 6.11 -1.19 6.70
N ARG A 19 5.22 -0.81 5.77
CA ARG A 19 4.22 -1.74 5.20
C ARG A 19 4.86 -2.82 4.35
N CYS A 20 5.77 -2.45 3.45
CA CYS A 20 6.48 -3.40 2.58
C CYS A 20 7.31 -4.42 3.40
N GLY A 21 8.05 -3.96 4.41
CA GLY A 21 8.89 -4.82 5.23
C GLY A 21 8.14 -5.59 6.32
N GLY A 22 7.21 -4.93 7.02
CA GLY A 22 6.58 -5.48 8.23
C GLY A 22 5.29 -6.25 7.99
N ILE A 23 4.47 -5.85 7.01
CA ILE A 23 3.17 -6.49 6.74
C ILE A 23 3.26 -7.36 5.50
N ILE A 24 3.73 -6.78 4.40
CA ILE A 24 3.76 -7.41 3.08
C ILE A 24 4.72 -8.60 3.05
N SER A 25 5.94 -8.44 3.58
CA SER A 25 6.98 -9.49 3.52
C SER A 25 6.58 -10.81 4.21
N PRO A 26 6.12 -10.83 5.48
CA PRO A 26 5.69 -12.07 6.14
C PRO A 26 4.36 -12.62 5.58
N LEU A 27 3.46 -11.74 5.12
CA LEU A 27 2.19 -12.12 4.51
C LEU A 27 2.39 -12.80 3.15
N PHE A 28 3.25 -12.22 2.30
CA PHE A 28 3.69 -12.81 1.06
C PHE A 28 4.34 -14.18 1.29
N ARG A 29 5.28 -14.27 2.24
CA ARG A 29 5.98 -15.53 2.56
C ARG A 29 5.02 -16.62 3.01
N SER A 30 4.01 -16.28 3.81
CA SER A 30 2.96 -17.23 4.24
C SER A 30 2.16 -17.78 3.07
N VAL A 31 1.75 -16.94 2.12
CA VAL A 31 0.97 -17.38 0.95
C VAL A 31 1.84 -18.12 -0.06
N ALA A 32 3.04 -17.64 -0.32
CA ALA A 32 3.99 -18.28 -1.23
C ALA A 32 4.38 -19.68 -0.76
N SER A 33 4.64 -19.84 0.56
CA SER A 33 4.92 -21.13 1.18
C SER A 33 3.74 -22.11 1.12
N ALA A 34 2.50 -21.64 1.32
CA ALA A 34 1.30 -22.47 1.20
C ALA A 34 1.08 -23.05 -0.20
N TYR A 35 1.63 -22.41 -1.24
CA TYR A 35 1.56 -22.83 -2.64
C TYR A 35 2.87 -23.44 -3.16
N ASP A 36 3.84 -23.70 -2.27
CA ASP A 36 5.18 -24.22 -2.60
C ASP A 36 5.86 -23.40 -3.71
N SER A 37 5.69 -22.08 -3.65
CA SER A 37 6.27 -21.10 -4.57
C SER A 37 7.43 -20.41 -3.86
N ASP A 38 8.65 -20.84 -4.17
CA ASP A 38 9.86 -20.45 -3.47
C ASP A 38 10.98 -20.16 -4.47
N PRO A 39 11.62 -18.97 -4.41
CA PRO A 39 12.79 -18.66 -5.24
C PRO A 39 13.98 -19.58 -4.97
N GLU A 40 14.11 -20.17 -3.77
CA GLU A 40 15.17 -21.16 -3.50
C GLU A 40 14.92 -22.50 -4.21
N LYS A 41 13.67 -22.79 -4.60
CA LYS A 41 13.26 -24.00 -5.32
C LYS A 41 13.04 -23.76 -6.81
N GLY A 42 13.21 -22.54 -7.31
CA GLY A 42 12.93 -22.15 -8.70
C GLY A 42 11.43 -22.15 -9.05
N THR A 43 10.53 -22.09 -8.05
CA THR A 43 9.07 -22.12 -8.23
C THR A 43 8.40 -20.77 -7.97
N GLU A 44 9.18 -19.69 -7.92
CA GLU A 44 8.74 -18.32 -7.64
C GLU A 44 7.67 -17.81 -8.63
N ASN A 45 7.66 -18.31 -9.87
CA ASN A 45 6.72 -17.88 -10.90
C ASN A 45 5.34 -18.56 -10.82
N ARG A 46 5.12 -19.52 -9.92
CA ARG A 46 3.81 -20.19 -9.77
C ARG A 46 2.73 -19.21 -9.29
N ILE A 47 2.99 -18.59 -8.14
CA ILE A 47 2.08 -17.60 -7.55
C ILE A 47 2.85 -16.43 -6.93
N GLY A 48 4.11 -16.64 -6.54
CA GLY A 48 4.94 -15.63 -5.89
C GLY A 48 5.08 -14.36 -6.73
N ALA A 49 5.47 -14.48 -8.00
CA ALA A 49 5.64 -13.35 -8.91
C ALA A 49 4.33 -12.54 -9.10
N PHE A 50 3.19 -13.22 -9.24
CA PHE A 50 1.88 -12.59 -9.35
C PHE A 50 1.49 -11.85 -8.06
N LEU A 51 1.70 -12.47 -6.90
CA LEU A 51 1.38 -11.86 -5.60
C LEU A 51 2.23 -10.61 -5.34
N VAL A 52 3.52 -10.64 -5.66
CA VAL A 52 4.39 -9.47 -5.55
C VAL A 52 3.89 -8.32 -6.42
N GLN A 53 3.50 -8.60 -7.67
CA GLN A 53 2.91 -7.60 -8.57
C GLN A 53 1.61 -7.02 -8.02
N CYS A 54 0.67 -7.87 -7.58
CA CYS A 54 -0.59 -7.42 -6.99
C CYS A 54 -0.35 -6.52 -5.77
N ILE A 55 0.54 -6.93 -4.87
CA ILE A 55 0.87 -6.17 -3.66
C ILE A 55 1.47 -4.81 -4.04
N PHE A 56 2.37 -4.78 -5.03
CA PHE A 56 2.99 -3.53 -5.48
C PHE A 56 1.95 -2.54 -6.00
N GLN A 57 1.01 -3.00 -6.82
CA GLN A 57 -0.09 -2.18 -7.32
C GLN A 57 -1.01 -1.71 -6.20
N CYS A 58 -1.36 -2.60 -5.27
CA CYS A 58 -2.20 -2.24 -4.11
C CYS A 58 -1.52 -1.23 -3.19
N ASN A 59 -0.20 -1.34 -3.04
CA ASN A 59 0.61 -0.42 -2.26
C ASN A 59 0.63 0.98 -2.92
N ALA A 60 0.72 1.05 -4.24
CA ALA A 60 0.63 2.30 -4.99
C ALA A 60 -0.74 2.97 -4.81
N ILE A 61 -1.82 2.20 -4.92
CA ILE A 61 -3.20 2.66 -4.70
C ILE A 61 -3.38 3.18 -3.28
N THR A 62 -2.99 2.41 -2.25
CA THR A 62 -3.11 2.84 -0.85
C THR A 62 -2.25 4.06 -0.52
N CYS A 63 -1.09 4.20 -1.16
CA CYS A 63 -0.29 5.43 -1.05
C CYS A 63 -1.03 6.65 -1.62
N ALA A 64 -1.85 6.49 -2.65
CA ALA A 64 -2.69 7.57 -3.18
C ALA A 64 -3.94 7.82 -2.32
N MET A 65 -4.53 6.77 -1.74
CA MET A 65 -5.77 6.85 -0.94
C MET A 65 -5.61 7.60 0.38
N PHE A 66 -4.44 7.54 1.02
CA PHE A 66 -4.24 8.11 2.34
C PHE A 66 -3.16 9.19 2.36
N LEU A 67 -3.53 10.36 2.89
CA LEU A 67 -2.61 11.49 3.04
C LEU A 67 -1.38 11.15 3.89
N THR A 68 -1.49 10.19 4.81
CA THR A 68 -0.43 9.77 5.72
C THR A 68 0.51 8.72 5.14
N SER A 69 0.13 8.00 4.08
CA SER A 69 0.87 6.84 3.61
C SER A 69 2.16 7.17 2.83
N MET A 70 2.31 8.40 2.34
CA MET A 70 3.51 8.86 1.64
C MET A 70 3.83 10.29 2.05
N ALA A 71 5.10 10.59 2.35
CA ALA A 71 5.56 11.93 2.75
C ALA A 71 5.31 13.03 1.69
N GLY A 72 5.11 12.65 0.43
CA GLY A 72 4.73 13.56 -0.65
C GLY A 72 3.30 14.10 -0.53
N ASN A 73 2.37 13.35 0.06
CA ASN A 73 0.96 13.76 0.14
C ASN A 73 0.73 14.94 1.10
N PRO A 74 1.33 14.98 2.30
CA PRO A 74 1.28 16.17 3.16
C PRO A 74 1.96 17.38 2.54
N LEU A 75 3.01 17.17 1.74
CA LEU A 75 3.69 18.25 1.01
C LEU A 75 2.74 18.88 -0.02
N ALA A 76 2.02 18.06 -0.80
CA ALA A 76 1.00 18.51 -1.73
C ALA A 76 -0.16 19.23 -1.02
N ALA A 77 -0.59 18.73 0.14
CA ALA A 77 -1.60 19.40 0.96
C ALA A 77 -1.12 20.76 1.50
N ASN A 78 0.15 20.89 1.86
CA ASN A 78 0.73 22.18 2.27
C ASN A 78 0.76 23.18 1.10
N PHE A 79 1.14 22.75 -0.11
CA PHE A 79 1.07 23.63 -1.29
C PHE A 79 -0.37 24.04 -1.65
N ALA A 80 -1.34 23.12 -1.52
CA ALA A 80 -2.75 23.46 -1.68
C ALA A 80 -3.21 24.51 -0.65
N LYS A 81 -2.73 24.38 0.59
CA LYS A 81 -2.99 25.35 1.67
C LYS A 81 -2.41 26.73 1.37
N GLU A 82 -1.21 26.81 0.78
CA GLU A 82 -0.63 28.07 0.30
C GLU A 82 -1.46 28.74 -0.80
N GLN A 83 -2.23 27.97 -1.57
CA GLN A 83 -3.20 28.46 -2.56
C GLN A 83 -4.61 28.69 -1.99
N GLY A 84 -4.80 28.57 -0.67
CA GLY A 84 -6.08 28.77 0.01
C GLY A 84 -7.02 27.57 0.02
N VAL A 85 -6.57 26.39 -0.42
CA VAL A 85 -7.36 25.16 -0.40
C VAL A 85 -6.93 24.29 0.78
N GLU A 86 -7.80 24.15 1.77
CA GLU A 86 -7.52 23.33 2.95
C GLU A 86 -7.89 21.86 2.70
N ILE A 87 -6.87 21.02 2.54
CA ILE A 87 -7.05 19.57 2.39
C ILE A 87 -6.97 18.92 3.78
N THR A 88 -8.11 18.42 4.25
CA THR A 88 -8.16 17.61 5.47
C THR A 88 -7.87 16.14 5.18
N TRP A 89 -7.37 15.40 6.17
CA TRP A 89 -7.13 13.97 6.05
C TRP A 89 -8.39 13.20 5.61
N ALA A 90 -9.53 13.52 6.22
CA ALA A 90 -10.81 12.91 5.86
C ALA A 90 -11.28 13.34 4.46
N GLY A 91 -11.08 14.59 4.07
CA GLY A 91 -11.41 15.08 2.72
C GLY A 91 -10.62 14.36 1.64
N TRP A 92 -9.31 14.17 1.83
CA TRP A 92 -8.48 13.39 0.92
C TRP A 92 -8.91 11.94 0.86
N ALA A 93 -9.09 11.29 2.01
CA ALA A 93 -9.51 9.88 2.07
C ALA A 93 -10.86 9.67 1.38
N THR A 94 -11.83 10.58 1.56
CA THR A 94 -13.15 10.49 0.92
C THR A 94 -13.10 10.79 -0.58
N ALA A 95 -12.23 11.70 -1.01
CA ALA A 95 -12.01 11.96 -2.44
C ALA A 95 -11.28 10.80 -3.13
N ALA A 96 -10.37 10.14 -2.42
CA ALA A 96 -9.52 9.09 -2.95
C ALA A 96 -10.10 7.67 -2.77
N ILE A 97 -11.20 7.50 -2.01
CA ILE A 97 -11.86 6.19 -1.84
C ILE A 97 -12.59 5.69 -3.08
N VAL A 98 -13.03 6.60 -3.97
CA VAL A 98 -13.74 6.28 -5.21
C VAL A 98 -12.78 5.93 -6.37
N PRO A 99 -11.67 6.66 -6.59
CA PRO A 99 -10.69 6.31 -7.60
C PRO A 99 -9.63 5.29 -7.13
N GLY A 100 -9.59 4.95 -5.82
CA GLY A 100 -8.75 3.89 -5.26
C GLY A 100 -9.17 2.49 -5.69
#